data_AF-A0A1A7C3L1-F1
#
_entry.id   AF-A0A1A7C3L1-F1
#
_cell.length_a   1.000
_cell.length_b   1.000
_cell.length_c   1.000
_cell.angle_alpha   90.00
_cell.angle_beta   90.00
_cell.angle_gamma   90.00
#
_symmetry.space_group_name_H-M   'P 1'
#
loop_
_entity.id
_entity.type
_entity.pdbx_description
1 polymer ?
#
loop_
_entity_poly.entity_id
_entity_poly.type
_entity_poly.pdbx_seq_one_letter_code
_entity_poly.pdbx_strand_id
1 'polypeptide(L)'
;MRPVPALIALAALAALAYGCWPVPEVAPAVLAPASAGRSLSSYFNLGASPAPVAAVTSAAPGLEQQLARLAASGSPDDAYAAYQLIDNCIMFQKEGRLPLLEFERGSDMTAEEKAAQQHLCADLTERQKTTRLELLAQAAKAGVPGASTRFFEEGPFGDRSALRSRPDDPLVLAWKQQAIAQLTAQAEQAELSSLSTLMIAYLTDGEVSKKDAPKAYGYLLALRMVHDDILTPGSTNPYQDNYWHGLRDELTPEQQALAMEKANAIAARFRQHTGRPAHG
;
A
#
# COMPACT_ATOMS: atom_id res chain seq x y z
N MET A 1 -19.39 -44.81 -45.19
CA MET A 1 -20.85 -44.85 -44.95
C MET A 1 -21.19 -43.83 -43.88
N ARG A 2 -22.32 -43.15 -44.07
CA ARG A 2 -22.76 -41.94 -43.37
C ARG A 2 -22.98 -42.11 -41.85
N PRO A 3 -22.88 -41.00 -41.09
CA PRO A 3 -23.09 -40.91 -39.64
C PRO A 3 -24.58 -40.73 -39.31
N VAL A 4 -25.00 -40.90 -38.05
CA VAL A 4 -26.09 -40.09 -37.44
C VAL A 4 -25.94 -40.09 -35.89
N PRO A 5 -26.12 -38.93 -35.22
CA PRO A 5 -26.06 -38.73 -33.78
C PRO A 5 -27.45 -38.72 -33.12
N ALA A 6 -27.52 -38.74 -31.79
CA ALA A 6 -28.73 -38.40 -31.05
C ALA A 6 -28.43 -37.40 -29.91
N LEU A 7 -28.66 -36.13 -30.22
CA LEU A 7 -29.03 -35.07 -29.28
C LEU A 7 -30.46 -35.36 -28.78
N ILE A 8 -30.72 -35.31 -27.47
CA ILE A 8 -31.94 -34.67 -26.92
C ILE A 8 -31.58 -34.00 -25.57
N ALA A 9 -32.03 -32.76 -25.45
CA ALA A 9 -31.84 -31.79 -24.38
C ALA A 9 -32.97 -31.84 -23.32
N LEU A 10 -32.83 -30.97 -22.30
CA LEU A 10 -33.80 -30.54 -21.27
C LEU A 10 -33.98 -31.50 -20.08
N ALA A 11 -34.13 -31.08 -18.82
CA ALA A 11 -34.56 -29.79 -18.28
C ALA A 11 -33.94 -29.54 -16.90
N ALA A 12 -33.82 -28.27 -16.56
CA ALA A 12 -33.58 -27.77 -15.22
C ALA A 12 -34.77 -28.07 -14.28
N LEU A 13 -34.47 -28.35 -13.01
CA LEU A 13 -35.33 -28.03 -11.87
C LEU A 13 -34.46 -27.97 -10.60
N ALA A 14 -34.20 -26.75 -10.17
CA ALA A 14 -33.75 -26.43 -8.83
C ALA A 14 -34.93 -26.53 -7.85
N ALA A 15 -34.74 -27.13 -6.68
CA ALA A 15 -35.40 -26.72 -5.44
C ALA A 15 -34.92 -27.55 -4.23
N LEU A 16 -34.32 -26.81 -3.28
CA LEU A 16 -34.64 -26.82 -1.84
C LEU A 16 -34.30 -28.08 -1.01
N ALA A 17 -33.21 -27.99 -0.25
CA ALA A 17 -33.23 -28.17 1.22
C ALA A 17 -31.84 -27.91 1.83
N TYR A 18 -31.41 -26.64 1.91
CA TYR A 18 -30.42 -26.25 2.91
C TYR A 18 -31.18 -25.67 4.12
N GLY A 19 -31.24 -26.47 5.18
CA GLY A 19 -31.90 -26.14 6.43
C GLY A 19 -31.10 -25.15 7.26
N CYS A 20 -31.80 -24.08 7.66
CA CYS A 20 -31.76 -23.40 8.96
C CYS A 20 -30.41 -22.93 9.50
N TRP A 21 -30.03 -21.70 9.14
CA TRP A 21 -29.36 -20.77 10.06
C TRP A 21 -30.30 -19.59 10.31
N PRO A 22 -30.47 -19.12 11.57
CA PRO A 22 -31.37 -17.99 11.86
C PRO A 22 -30.90 -16.70 11.17
N VAL A 23 -31.82 -16.06 10.46
CA VAL A 23 -31.66 -14.71 9.91
C VAL A 23 -31.87 -13.70 11.04
N PRO A 24 -30.90 -12.84 11.37
CA PRO A 24 -31.15 -11.71 12.24
C PRO A 24 -32.04 -10.69 11.52
N GLU A 25 -33.10 -10.27 12.20
CA GLU A 25 -34.07 -9.26 11.78
C GLU A 25 -33.34 -7.93 11.48
N VAL A 26 -33.29 -7.55 10.20
CA VAL A 26 -32.63 -6.31 9.74
C VAL A 26 -33.62 -5.16 9.97
N ALA A 27 -33.37 -4.37 11.01
CA ALA A 27 -33.99 -3.06 11.15
C ALA A 27 -33.64 -2.18 9.93
N PRO A 28 -34.55 -1.30 9.47
CA PRO A 28 -34.30 -0.45 8.31
C PRO A 28 -33.06 0.42 8.56
N ALA A 29 -32.07 0.25 7.68
CA ALA A 29 -30.85 1.04 7.69
C ALA A 29 -31.18 2.51 7.46
N VAL A 30 -31.08 3.31 8.53
CA VAL A 30 -30.91 4.75 8.39
C VAL A 30 -29.61 4.95 7.63
N LEU A 31 -29.69 5.54 6.42
CA LEU A 31 -28.55 5.94 5.61
C LEU A 31 -27.65 6.86 6.44
N ALA A 32 -26.60 6.28 7.04
CA ALA A 32 -25.49 7.04 7.55
C ALA A 32 -24.83 7.74 6.35
N PRO A 33 -24.56 9.05 6.42
CA PRO A 33 -23.81 9.71 5.36
C PRO A 33 -22.46 9.02 5.24
N ALA A 34 -22.08 8.69 4.00
CA ALA A 34 -20.76 8.16 3.68
C ALA A 34 -19.71 9.00 4.39
N SER A 35 -18.87 8.37 5.20
CA SER A 35 -17.70 9.03 5.76
C SER A 35 -16.91 9.59 4.59
N ALA A 36 -16.86 10.92 4.48
CA ALA A 36 -15.95 11.58 3.58
C ALA A 36 -14.54 11.12 3.97
N GLY A 37 -14.00 10.16 3.22
CA GLY A 37 -12.59 9.81 3.30
C GLY A 37 -11.80 11.11 3.20
N ARG A 38 -10.78 11.26 4.04
CA ARG A 38 -9.93 12.44 3.98
C ARG A 38 -9.37 12.54 2.56
N SER A 39 -9.87 13.53 1.83
CA SER A 39 -9.39 13.87 0.50
C SER A 39 -7.87 14.05 0.55
N LEU A 40 -7.17 13.66 -0.50
CA LEU A 40 -5.74 13.95 -0.73
C LEU A 40 -5.41 15.45 -0.53
N SER A 41 -6.43 16.33 -0.59
CA SER A 41 -6.36 17.74 -0.18
C SER A 41 -5.80 17.97 1.24
N SER A 42 -5.90 17.02 2.18
CA SER A 42 -5.32 17.18 3.51
C SER A 42 -3.79 17.13 3.53
N TYR A 43 -3.17 16.56 2.49
CA TYR A 43 -1.71 16.52 2.34
C TYR A 43 -1.12 17.79 1.69
N PHE A 44 -1.96 18.63 1.07
CA PHE A 44 -1.51 19.83 0.34
C PHE A 44 -1.90 21.17 0.99
N ASN A 45 -2.49 21.15 2.19
CA ASN A 45 -2.90 22.38 2.89
C ASN A 45 -1.74 22.98 3.70
N LEU A 46 -0.82 23.66 3.01
CA LEU A 46 0.30 24.43 3.60
C LEU A 46 -0.13 25.79 4.21
N GLY A 47 -1.41 25.99 4.53
CA GLY A 47 -1.96 27.30 4.88
C GLY A 47 -2.78 27.38 6.17
N ALA A 48 -2.81 26.34 7.01
CA ALA A 48 -3.58 26.39 8.25
C ALA A 48 -2.79 27.15 9.35
N SER A 49 -3.17 28.40 9.60
CA SER A 49 -2.70 29.15 10.77
C SER A 49 -3.11 28.43 12.06
N PRO A 50 -2.21 28.25 13.05
CA PRO A 50 -2.55 27.56 14.29
C PRO A 50 -3.48 28.44 15.14
N ALA A 51 -4.60 27.85 15.56
CA ALA A 51 -5.44 28.42 16.62
C ALA A 51 -4.68 28.39 17.96
N PRO A 52 -4.92 29.36 18.87
CA PRO A 52 -4.22 29.41 20.15
C PRO A 52 -4.62 28.21 21.02
N VAL A 53 -3.61 27.46 21.47
CA VAL A 53 -3.75 26.26 22.29
C VAL A 53 -3.98 26.67 23.75
N ALA A 54 -5.16 26.37 24.28
CA ALA A 54 -5.40 26.39 25.72
C ALA A 54 -4.55 25.29 26.38
N ALA A 55 -3.83 25.64 27.45
CA ALA A 55 -2.99 24.72 28.18
C ALA A 55 -3.83 23.62 28.85
N VAL A 56 -3.71 22.39 28.36
CA VAL A 56 -4.21 21.18 29.03
C VAL A 56 -2.99 20.37 29.47
N THR A 57 -2.76 20.34 30.78
CA THR A 57 -1.84 19.42 31.47
C THR A 57 -2.40 17.99 31.50
N SER A 58 -2.70 17.41 30.34
CA SER A 58 -2.81 15.95 30.22
C SER A 58 -1.47 15.43 29.74
N ALA A 59 -0.79 14.61 30.54
CA ALA A 59 0.33 13.82 30.06
C ALA A 59 -0.07 13.17 28.72
N ALA A 60 0.79 13.28 27.71
CA ALA A 60 0.50 12.71 26.40
C ALA A 60 0.09 11.23 26.56
N PRO A 61 -0.96 10.77 25.86
CA PRO A 61 -1.47 9.41 26.03
C PRO A 61 -0.37 8.40 25.73
N GLY A 62 -0.18 7.42 26.63
CA GLY A 62 0.77 6.33 26.45
C GLY A 62 0.40 5.41 25.27
N LEU A 63 1.35 4.59 24.82
CA LEU A 63 1.21 3.75 23.63
C LEU A 63 -0.07 2.91 23.64
N GLU A 64 -0.38 2.24 24.75
CA GLU A 64 -1.58 1.40 24.86
C GLU A 64 -2.87 2.20 24.64
N GLN A 65 -2.98 3.40 25.21
CA GLN A 65 -4.14 4.26 25.01
C GLN A 65 -4.25 4.75 23.56
N GLN A 66 -3.12 5.00 22.88
CA GLN A 66 -3.14 5.35 21.46
C GLN A 66 -3.60 4.18 20.60
N LEU A 67 -3.06 2.98 20.85
CA LEU A 67 -3.44 1.76 20.13
C LEU A 67 -4.91 1.40 20.36
N ALA A 68 -5.42 1.55 21.59
CA ALA A 68 -6.83 1.31 21.90
C ALA A 68 -7.77 2.27 21.14
N ARG A 69 -7.38 3.55 21.00
CA ARG A 69 -8.14 4.52 20.20
C ARG A 69 -8.16 4.17 18.72
N LEU A 70 -7.02 3.76 18.16
CA LEU A 70 -6.91 3.34 16.76
C LEU A 70 -7.70 2.05 16.50
N ALA A 71 -7.65 1.09 17.41
CA ALA A 71 -8.40 -0.15 17.30
C ALA A 71 -9.93 0.07 17.37
N ALA A 72 -10.39 1.08 18.11
CA ALA A 72 -11.81 1.34 18.31
C ALA A 72 -12.56 1.75 17.04
N SER A 73 -11.88 2.31 16.03
CA SER A 73 -12.53 2.69 14.77
C SER A 73 -12.77 1.49 13.84
N GLY A 74 -11.95 0.44 13.97
CA GLY A 74 -11.92 -0.70 13.03
C GLY A 74 -11.51 -0.34 11.61
N SER A 75 -11.01 0.90 11.36
CA SER A 75 -10.67 1.35 10.02
C SER A 75 -9.32 0.77 9.57
N PRO A 76 -9.15 0.42 8.28
CA PRO A 76 -7.86 -0.02 7.77
C PRO A 76 -6.76 1.03 7.90
N ASP A 77 -7.09 2.31 7.73
CA ASP A 77 -6.14 3.43 7.92
C ASP A 77 -5.62 3.48 9.36
N ASP A 78 -6.48 3.30 10.35
CA ASP A 78 -6.08 3.27 11.76
C ASP A 78 -5.29 2.00 12.11
N ALA A 79 -5.58 0.88 11.44
CA ALA A 79 -4.73 -0.31 11.55
C ALA A 79 -3.31 -0.03 11.03
N TYR A 80 -3.18 0.69 9.91
CA TYR A 80 -1.87 1.09 9.40
C TYR A 80 -1.16 2.11 10.31
N ALA A 81 -1.90 3.07 10.86
CA ALA A 81 -1.36 4.01 11.84
C ALA A 81 -0.88 3.30 13.12
N ALA A 82 -1.62 2.29 13.58
CA ALA A 82 -1.23 1.47 14.73
C ALA A 82 0.03 0.66 14.44
N TYR A 83 0.15 0.09 13.24
CA TYR A 83 1.38 -0.55 12.77
C TYR A 83 2.56 0.43 12.80
N GLN A 84 2.42 1.62 12.19
CA GLN A 84 3.49 2.63 12.15
C GLN A 84 3.92 3.08 13.56
N LEU A 85 2.96 3.23 14.47
CA LEU A 85 3.24 3.61 15.85
C LEU A 85 4.11 2.55 16.56
N ILE A 86 3.78 1.26 16.38
CA ILE A 86 4.56 0.16 16.93
C ILE A 86 5.94 0.06 16.25
N ASP A 87 6.00 0.18 14.92
CA ASP A 87 7.25 0.09 14.15
C ASP A 87 8.22 1.22 14.52
N ASN A 88 7.71 2.44 14.67
CA ASN A 88 8.49 3.58 15.16
C ASN A 88 9.03 3.33 16.57
N CYS A 89 8.25 2.73 17.47
CA CYS A 89 8.76 2.36 18.79
C CYS A 89 9.87 1.30 18.73
N ILE A 90 9.74 0.29 17.86
CA ILE A 90 10.80 -0.71 17.64
C ILE A 90 12.08 -0.04 17.11
N MET A 91 11.93 0.82 16.10
CA MET A 91 13.04 1.56 15.49
C MET A 91 13.74 2.46 16.52
N PHE A 92 12.96 3.22 17.28
CA PHE A 92 13.49 4.12 18.31
C PHE A 92 14.21 3.36 19.43
N GLN A 93 13.67 2.24 19.91
CA GLN A 93 14.35 1.42 20.92
C GLN A 93 15.68 0.86 20.42
N LYS A 94 15.81 0.62 19.10
CA LYS A 94 17.03 0.10 18.48
C LYS A 94 18.07 1.19 18.20
N GLU A 95 17.64 2.34 17.69
CA GLU A 95 18.55 3.37 17.16
C GLU A 95 18.60 4.66 18.01
N GLY A 96 17.70 4.83 18.97
CA GLY A 96 17.56 6.06 19.76
C GLY A 96 17.07 7.27 18.95
N ARG A 97 16.54 7.03 17.75
CA ARG A 97 16.06 8.04 16.79
C ARG A 97 15.05 7.43 15.81
N LEU A 98 14.43 8.29 15.00
CA LEU A 98 13.51 7.91 13.93
C LEU A 98 14.03 8.43 12.58
N PRO A 99 14.85 7.64 11.85
CA PRO A 99 15.57 8.14 10.67
C PRO A 99 14.66 8.66 9.57
N LEU A 100 13.52 8.01 9.34
CA LEU A 100 12.55 8.43 8.33
C LEU A 100 11.96 9.80 8.67
N LEU A 101 11.58 10.02 9.93
CA LEU A 101 11.07 11.30 10.42
C LEU A 101 12.12 12.40 10.30
N GLU A 102 13.37 12.12 10.69
CA GLU A 102 14.49 13.07 10.58
C GLU A 102 14.77 13.44 9.12
N PHE A 103 14.71 12.46 8.20
CA PHE A 103 14.86 12.68 6.77
C PHE A 103 13.74 13.57 6.20
N GLU A 104 12.47 13.25 6.50
CA GLU A 104 11.30 14.02 6.05
C GLU A 104 11.33 15.47 6.54
N ARG A 105 11.81 15.67 7.77
CA ARG A 105 11.94 17.01 8.37
C ARG A 105 13.21 17.75 7.95
N GLY A 106 14.24 17.02 7.53
CA GLY A 106 15.58 17.57 7.26
C GLY A 106 16.35 17.98 8.51
N SER A 107 16.03 17.42 9.68
CA SER A 107 16.71 17.73 10.94
C SER A 107 16.57 16.63 12.00
N ASP A 108 17.60 16.49 12.84
CA ASP A 108 17.68 15.50 13.91
C ASP A 108 16.66 15.75 15.03
N MET A 109 16.20 14.68 15.68
CA MET A 109 15.29 14.77 16.84
C MET A 109 15.92 15.56 17.99
N THR A 110 15.18 16.52 18.57
CA THR A 110 15.62 17.24 19.77
C THR A 110 15.63 16.34 20.99
N ALA A 111 16.26 16.79 22.08
CA ALA A 111 16.27 16.05 23.34
C ALA A 111 14.85 15.83 23.90
N GLU A 112 13.99 16.85 23.78
CA GLU A 112 12.59 16.80 24.21
C GLU A 112 11.78 15.80 23.39
N GLU A 113 12.00 15.76 22.06
CA GLU A 113 11.33 14.80 21.17
C GLU A 113 11.76 13.37 21.46
N LYS A 114 13.06 13.15 21.69
CA LYS A 114 13.58 11.84 22.10
C LYS A 114 13.00 11.41 23.45
N ALA A 115 12.90 12.33 24.42
CA ALA A 115 12.28 12.04 25.71
C ALA A 115 10.79 11.70 25.58
N ALA A 116 10.04 12.42 24.74
CA ALA A 116 8.64 12.14 24.45
C ALA A 116 8.46 10.77 23.77
N GLN A 117 9.30 10.45 22.78
CA GLN A 117 9.28 9.15 22.11
C GLN A 117 9.67 8.02 23.07
N GLN A 118 10.64 8.23 23.95
CA GLN A 118 11.02 7.27 24.98
C GLN A 118 9.86 6.98 25.94
N HIS A 119 9.17 8.03 26.41
CA HIS A 119 7.99 7.87 27.26
C HIS A 119 6.88 7.12 26.53
N LEU A 120 6.59 7.48 25.27
CA LEU A 120 5.58 6.81 24.46
C LEU A 120 5.87 5.31 24.34
N CYS A 121 7.12 4.93 24.07
CA CYS A 121 7.52 3.56 23.78
C CYS A 121 7.96 2.74 25.01
N ALA A 122 7.79 3.28 26.22
CA ALA A 122 8.25 2.65 27.45
C ALA A 122 7.61 1.27 27.67
N ASP A 123 6.32 1.15 27.36
CA ASP A 123 5.51 -0.05 27.62
C ASP A 123 5.29 -0.91 26.35
N LEU A 124 6.18 -0.82 25.36
CA LEU A 124 6.08 -1.67 24.16
C LEU A 124 6.27 -3.15 24.53
N THR A 125 5.23 -3.95 24.29
CA THR A 125 5.21 -5.39 24.59
C THR A 125 5.57 -6.26 23.39
N GLU A 126 6.06 -7.47 23.63
CA GLU A 126 6.29 -8.47 22.57
C GLU A 126 5.01 -8.82 21.80
N ARG A 127 3.87 -8.85 22.48
CA ARG A 127 2.57 -9.08 21.82
C ARG A 127 2.27 -7.99 20.79
N GLN A 128 2.48 -6.72 21.13
CA GLN A 128 2.31 -5.60 20.19
C GLN A 128 3.28 -5.73 19.02
N LYS A 129 4.55 -6.07 19.30
CA LYS A 129 5.54 -6.32 18.24
C LYS A 129 5.06 -7.39 17.27
N THR A 130 4.55 -8.53 17.73
CA THR A 130 4.05 -9.59 16.83
C THR A 130 2.78 -9.15 16.08
N THR A 131 1.82 -8.52 16.78
CA THR A 131 0.52 -8.10 16.21
C THR A 131 0.68 -7.07 15.10
N ARG A 132 1.77 -6.28 15.10
CA ARG A 132 2.01 -5.24 14.07
C ARG A 132 1.92 -5.78 12.65
N LEU A 133 2.39 -7.00 12.40
CA LEU A 133 2.40 -7.59 11.06
C LEU A 133 0.99 -7.94 10.58
N GLU A 134 0.09 -8.30 11.49
CA GLU A 134 -1.31 -8.56 11.17
C GLU A 134 -2.03 -7.25 10.79
N LEU A 135 -1.78 -6.18 11.53
CA LEU A 135 -2.27 -4.84 11.23
C LEU A 135 -1.81 -4.36 9.83
N LEU A 136 -0.53 -4.57 9.53
CA LEU A 136 0.03 -4.22 8.23
C LEU A 136 -0.59 -5.05 7.10
N ALA A 137 -0.71 -6.37 7.29
CA ALA A 137 -1.32 -7.24 6.28
C ALA A 137 -2.79 -6.87 6.02
N GLN A 138 -3.54 -6.49 7.06
CA GLN A 138 -4.92 -5.99 6.95
C GLN A 138 -4.97 -4.68 6.15
N ALA A 139 -4.15 -3.70 6.51
CA ALA A 139 -4.08 -2.41 5.82
C ALA A 139 -3.68 -2.56 4.35
N ALA A 140 -2.67 -3.39 4.06
CA ALA A 140 -2.21 -3.67 2.71
C ALA A 140 -3.29 -4.34 1.86
N LYS A 141 -4.04 -5.30 2.44
CA LYS A 141 -5.18 -5.95 1.78
C LYS A 141 -6.32 -4.98 1.50
N ALA A 142 -6.57 -4.04 2.39
CA ALA A 142 -7.60 -3.02 2.24
C ALA A 142 -7.20 -1.89 1.27
N GLY A 143 -5.93 -1.83 0.86
CA GLY A 143 -5.44 -0.83 -0.06
C GLY A 143 -5.17 0.53 0.58
N VAL A 144 -4.75 0.54 1.85
CA VAL A 144 -4.27 1.76 2.50
C VAL A 144 -2.97 2.20 1.82
N PRO A 145 -2.84 3.47 1.38
CA PRO A 145 -1.63 3.95 0.71
C PRO A 145 -0.35 3.68 1.50
N GLY A 146 0.67 3.14 0.82
CA GLY A 146 1.96 2.78 1.42
C GLY A 146 1.99 1.45 2.17
N ALA A 147 0.85 0.89 2.59
CA ALA A 147 0.83 -0.34 3.37
C ALA A 147 1.31 -1.58 2.57
N SER A 148 0.99 -1.65 1.27
CA SER A 148 1.48 -2.72 0.36
C SER A 148 3.00 -2.68 0.19
N THR A 149 3.56 -1.49 -0.01
CA THR A 149 5.01 -1.25 -0.07
C THR A 149 5.68 -1.69 1.22
N ARG A 150 5.12 -1.28 2.36
CA ARG A 150 5.69 -1.64 3.64
C ARG A 150 5.56 -3.14 3.95
N PHE A 151 4.44 -3.77 3.58
CA PHE A 151 4.28 -5.21 3.68
C PHE A 151 5.34 -5.97 2.87
N PHE A 152 5.65 -5.51 1.66
CA PHE A 152 6.73 -6.06 0.83
C PHE A 152 8.13 -5.87 1.45
N GLU A 153 8.36 -4.77 2.18
CA GLU A 153 9.63 -4.47 2.83
C GLU A 153 9.90 -5.35 4.07
N GLU A 154 8.89 -5.59 4.90
CA GLU A 154 9.00 -6.40 6.12
C GLU A 154 9.49 -7.83 5.85
N GLY A 155 9.10 -8.41 4.71
CA GLY A 155 9.39 -9.81 4.39
C GLY A 155 8.45 -10.80 5.08
N PRO A 156 8.62 -12.11 4.81
CA PRO A 156 7.79 -13.16 5.37
C PRO A 156 7.84 -13.15 6.90
N PHE A 157 6.69 -12.93 7.55
CA PHE A 157 6.57 -12.88 9.02
C PHE A 157 7.49 -11.84 9.70
N GLY A 158 7.85 -10.76 9.00
CA GLY A 158 8.78 -9.74 9.50
C GLY A 158 10.24 -10.19 9.51
N ASP A 159 10.57 -11.30 8.86
CA ASP A 159 11.93 -11.78 8.65
C ASP A 159 12.28 -11.72 7.17
N ARG A 160 12.84 -10.59 6.74
CA ARG A 160 13.34 -10.41 5.38
C ARG A 160 14.43 -11.41 5.02
N SER A 161 15.20 -11.92 5.98
CA SER A 161 16.27 -12.88 5.70
C SER A 161 15.73 -14.22 5.19
N ALA A 162 14.48 -14.57 5.53
CA ALA A 162 13.79 -15.75 5.04
C ALA A 162 13.75 -15.84 3.51
N LEU A 163 13.75 -14.70 2.81
CA LEU A 163 13.77 -14.65 1.35
C LEU A 163 15.04 -15.27 0.75
N ARG A 164 16.16 -15.22 1.49
CA ARG A 164 17.45 -15.83 1.12
C ARG A 164 17.68 -17.18 1.76
N SER A 165 17.37 -17.32 3.05
CA SER A 165 17.72 -18.51 3.84
C SER A 165 16.80 -19.70 3.56
N ARG A 166 15.56 -19.45 3.14
CA ARG A 166 14.54 -20.47 2.85
C ARG A 166 13.63 -20.05 1.68
N PRO A 167 14.20 -19.82 0.48
CA PRO A 167 13.48 -19.22 -0.65
C PRO A 167 12.32 -20.08 -1.19
N ASP A 168 12.39 -21.40 -0.98
CA ASP A 168 11.45 -22.41 -1.46
C ASP A 168 10.47 -22.89 -0.37
N ASP A 169 10.55 -22.33 0.84
CA ASP A 169 9.56 -22.60 1.90
C ASP A 169 8.15 -22.20 1.39
N PRO A 170 7.15 -23.09 1.46
CA PRO A 170 5.79 -22.80 0.97
C PRO A 170 5.19 -21.51 1.54
N LEU A 171 5.49 -21.16 2.79
CA LEU A 171 5.01 -19.94 3.42
C LEU A 171 5.71 -18.69 2.86
N VAL A 172 7.00 -18.80 2.53
CA VAL A 172 7.75 -17.72 1.87
C VAL A 172 7.22 -17.52 0.45
N LEU A 173 6.95 -18.59 -0.29
CA LEU A 173 6.36 -18.51 -1.62
C LEU A 173 4.96 -17.88 -1.59
N ALA A 174 4.12 -18.28 -0.64
CA ALA A 174 2.78 -17.70 -0.45
C ALA A 174 2.87 -16.20 -0.12
N TRP A 175 3.80 -15.80 0.75
CA TRP A 175 4.03 -14.40 1.06
C TRP A 175 4.49 -13.60 -0.17
N LYS A 176 5.42 -14.13 -0.99
CA LYS A 176 5.90 -13.45 -2.22
C LYS A 176 4.73 -13.18 -3.18
N GLN A 177 3.89 -14.19 -3.39
CA GLN A 177 2.69 -14.07 -4.22
C GLN A 177 1.72 -13.01 -3.67
N GLN A 178 1.47 -13.03 -2.37
CA GLN A 178 0.60 -12.06 -1.70
C GLN A 178 1.15 -10.62 -1.81
N ALA A 179 2.44 -10.41 -1.55
CA ALA A 179 3.07 -9.09 -1.60
C ALA A 179 2.99 -8.49 -3.00
N ILE A 180 3.31 -9.27 -4.04
CA ILE A 180 3.22 -8.82 -5.44
C ILE A 180 1.76 -8.55 -5.84
N ALA A 181 0.80 -9.39 -5.41
CA ALA A 181 -0.61 -9.18 -5.72
C ALA A 181 -1.14 -7.87 -5.10
N GLN A 182 -0.81 -7.60 -3.83
CA GLN A 182 -1.22 -6.38 -3.14
C GLN A 182 -0.59 -5.13 -3.75
N LEU A 183 0.73 -5.15 -4.02
CA LEU A 183 1.42 -4.08 -4.74
C LEU A 183 0.79 -3.83 -6.12
N THR A 184 0.49 -4.90 -6.87
CA THR A 184 -0.08 -4.78 -8.22
C THR A 184 -1.45 -4.13 -8.17
N ALA A 185 -2.32 -4.54 -7.25
CA ALA A 185 -3.63 -3.95 -7.07
C ALA A 185 -3.56 -2.46 -6.74
N GLN A 186 -2.63 -2.05 -5.87
CA GLN A 186 -2.44 -0.63 -5.49
C GLN A 186 -1.82 0.20 -6.62
N ALA A 187 -0.83 -0.34 -7.33
CA ALA A 187 -0.24 0.29 -8.50
C ALA A 187 -1.29 0.56 -9.59
N GLU A 188 -2.21 -0.38 -9.81
CA GLU A 188 -3.34 -0.22 -10.75
C GLU A 188 -4.35 0.86 -10.31
N GLN A 189 -4.33 1.25 -9.03
CA GLN A 189 -5.12 2.36 -8.48
C GLN A 189 -4.38 3.69 -8.42
N ALA A 190 -3.22 3.86 -9.06
CA ALA A 190 -2.55 5.17 -9.02
C ALA A 190 -1.57 5.35 -7.85
N GLU A 191 -1.38 4.35 -6.99
CA GLU A 191 -0.60 4.52 -5.77
C GLU A 191 0.90 4.51 -6.09
N LEU A 192 1.54 5.67 -5.88
CA LEU A 192 2.88 5.96 -6.39
C LEU A 192 3.97 5.09 -5.76
N SER A 193 3.87 4.78 -4.47
CA SER A 193 4.88 3.95 -3.82
C SER A 193 4.85 2.54 -4.39
N SER A 194 3.67 1.95 -4.57
CA SER A 194 3.51 0.62 -5.18
C SER A 194 4.00 0.59 -6.63
N LEU A 195 3.74 1.64 -7.42
CA LEU A 195 4.29 1.76 -8.78
C LEU A 195 5.81 1.74 -8.79
N SER A 196 6.43 2.55 -7.94
CA SER A 196 7.90 2.63 -7.82
C SER A 196 8.49 1.31 -7.34
N THR A 197 7.89 0.70 -6.32
CA THR A 197 8.34 -0.58 -5.77
C THR A 197 8.26 -1.70 -6.80
N LEU A 198 7.18 -1.80 -7.59
CA LEU A 198 7.08 -2.82 -8.64
C LEU A 198 8.03 -2.57 -9.80
N MET A 199 8.22 -1.32 -10.19
CA MET A 199 9.20 -0.95 -11.22
C MET A 199 10.60 -1.45 -10.81
N ILE A 200 11.04 -1.17 -9.58
CA ILE A 200 12.33 -1.65 -9.06
C ILE A 200 12.34 -3.18 -8.92
N ALA A 201 11.26 -3.79 -8.41
CA ALA A 201 11.20 -5.23 -8.16
C ALA A 201 11.31 -6.07 -9.45
N TYR A 202 10.86 -5.55 -10.58
CA TYR A 202 10.97 -6.22 -11.88
C TYR A 202 12.19 -5.78 -12.70
N LEU A 203 12.92 -4.75 -12.29
CA LEU A 203 14.05 -4.19 -13.04
C LEU A 203 15.23 -5.16 -13.13
N THR A 204 15.48 -5.91 -12.06
CA THR A 204 16.57 -6.89 -11.93
C THR A 204 16.10 -8.14 -11.21
N ASP A 205 16.92 -9.20 -11.25
CA ASP A 205 16.63 -10.40 -10.46
C ASP A 205 16.73 -10.08 -8.97
N GLY A 206 15.62 -10.25 -8.28
CA GLY A 206 15.50 -10.08 -6.83
C GLY A 206 15.10 -11.36 -6.13
N GLU A 207 14.90 -11.22 -4.81
CA GLU A 207 14.53 -12.33 -3.94
C GLU A 207 13.02 -12.61 -3.98
N VAL A 208 12.23 -11.57 -4.25
CA VAL A 208 10.76 -11.63 -4.33
C VAL A 208 10.28 -11.92 -5.75
N SER A 209 10.89 -11.27 -6.74
CA SER A 209 10.55 -11.37 -8.17
C SER A 209 11.79 -11.51 -9.03
N LYS A 210 11.64 -12.17 -10.17
CA LYS A 210 12.66 -12.20 -11.24
C LYS A 210 12.56 -10.97 -12.11
N LYS A 211 13.65 -10.67 -12.83
CA LYS A 211 13.65 -9.62 -13.86
C LYS A 211 12.51 -9.88 -14.84
N ASP A 212 11.70 -8.87 -15.09
CA ASP A 212 10.60 -8.88 -16.05
C ASP A 212 10.56 -7.51 -16.75
N ALA A 213 11.35 -7.37 -17.81
CA ALA A 213 11.54 -6.11 -18.51
C ALA A 213 10.22 -5.48 -19.01
N PRO A 214 9.27 -6.25 -19.59
CA PRO A 214 7.95 -5.70 -19.94
C PRO A 214 7.19 -5.09 -18.76
N LYS A 215 7.16 -5.76 -17.60
CA LYS A 215 6.49 -5.21 -16.41
C LYS A 215 7.21 -3.98 -15.86
N ALA A 216 8.53 -4.06 -15.71
CA ALA A 216 9.34 -2.93 -15.23
C ALA A 216 9.13 -1.68 -16.11
N TYR A 217 9.15 -1.88 -17.43
CA TYR A 217 8.93 -0.83 -18.41
C TYR A 217 7.52 -0.22 -18.34
N GLY A 218 6.48 -1.04 -18.17
CA GLY A 218 5.10 -0.55 -18.01
C GLY A 218 4.90 0.30 -16.75
N TYR A 219 5.49 -0.10 -15.61
CA TYR A 219 5.42 0.70 -14.39
C TYR A 219 6.28 1.97 -14.46
N LEU A 220 7.45 1.91 -15.12
CA LEU A 220 8.29 3.08 -15.40
C LEU A 220 7.55 4.11 -16.27
N LEU A 221 6.87 3.66 -17.33
CA LEU A 221 6.04 4.52 -18.16
C LEU A 221 4.94 5.21 -17.35
N ALA A 222 4.24 4.46 -16.51
CA ALA A 222 3.19 5.00 -15.66
C ALA A 222 3.73 6.07 -14.71
N LEU A 223 4.86 5.80 -14.05
CA LEU A 223 5.52 6.77 -13.16
C LEU A 223 5.92 8.03 -13.91
N ARG A 224 6.48 7.89 -15.12
CA ARG A 224 6.83 9.04 -15.95
C ARG A 224 5.61 9.89 -16.26
N MET A 225 4.55 9.30 -16.81
CA MET A 225 3.32 10.03 -17.15
C MET A 225 2.71 10.73 -15.93
N VAL A 226 2.66 10.03 -14.79
CA VAL A 226 2.10 10.61 -13.56
C VAL A 226 2.98 11.74 -13.00
N HIS A 227 4.31 11.63 -13.10
CA HIS A 227 5.20 12.72 -12.69
C HIS A 227 5.14 13.91 -13.63
N ASP A 228 5.00 13.69 -14.95
CA ASP A 228 4.73 14.78 -15.89
C ASP A 228 3.41 15.50 -15.55
N ASP A 229 2.40 14.77 -15.05
CA ASP A 229 1.15 15.36 -14.54
C ASP A 229 1.32 16.12 -13.22
N ILE A 230 2.30 15.78 -12.37
CA ILE A 230 2.49 16.40 -11.04
C ILE A 230 3.41 17.62 -11.09
N LEU A 231 4.51 17.51 -11.84
CA LEU A 231 5.63 18.45 -11.81
C LEU A 231 5.25 19.81 -12.40
N THR A 232 5.87 20.87 -11.87
CA THR A 232 5.74 22.22 -12.42
C THR A 232 6.31 22.26 -13.84
N PRO A 233 5.66 22.94 -14.81
CA PRO A 233 6.20 23.10 -16.16
C PRO A 233 7.66 23.56 -16.16
N GLY A 234 8.51 22.86 -16.92
CA GLY A 234 9.95 23.13 -17.00
C GLY A 234 10.80 22.36 -15.98
N SER A 235 10.19 21.59 -15.07
CA SER A 235 10.93 20.68 -14.18
C SER A 235 11.34 19.41 -14.92
N THR A 236 12.53 18.89 -14.63
CA THR A 236 12.99 17.59 -15.15
C THR A 236 12.26 16.47 -14.44
N ASN A 237 11.66 15.55 -15.21
CA ASN A 237 11.07 14.36 -14.63
C ASN A 237 12.18 13.35 -14.27
N PRO A 238 12.22 12.85 -13.01
CA PRO A 238 13.28 11.98 -12.54
C PRO A 238 13.31 10.60 -13.22
N TYR A 239 12.26 10.25 -13.98
CA TYR A 239 12.14 8.99 -14.72
C TYR A 239 12.46 9.14 -16.23
N GLN A 240 13.20 10.18 -16.64
CA GLN A 240 13.60 10.41 -18.04
C GLN A 240 14.96 9.78 -18.42
N ASP A 241 15.70 9.23 -17.47
CA ASP A 241 17.09 8.79 -17.64
C ASP A 241 17.29 7.52 -18.49
N ASN A 242 18.56 7.28 -18.87
CA ASN A 242 19.11 6.19 -19.70
C ASN A 242 18.55 4.78 -19.42
N TYR A 243 18.08 4.51 -18.19
CA TYR A 243 17.41 3.26 -17.81
C TYR A 243 16.20 2.93 -18.71
N TRP A 244 15.51 3.97 -19.16
CA TRP A 244 14.39 3.90 -20.11
C TRP A 244 14.77 3.24 -21.44
N HIS A 245 15.89 3.66 -22.03
CA HIS A 245 16.33 3.18 -23.34
C HIS A 245 16.76 1.72 -23.27
N GLY A 246 17.52 1.35 -22.22
CA GLY A 246 17.94 -0.04 -22.01
C GLY A 246 16.75 -1.00 -21.90
N LEU A 247 15.72 -0.66 -21.11
CA LEU A 247 14.53 -1.48 -21.02
C LEU A 247 13.78 -1.55 -22.36
N ARG A 248 13.50 -0.41 -22.99
CA ARG A 248 12.76 -0.37 -24.26
C ARG A 248 13.42 -1.26 -25.33
N ASP A 249 14.74 -1.21 -25.43
CA ASP A 249 15.48 -1.90 -26.47
C ASP A 249 15.52 -3.43 -26.25
N GLU A 250 15.20 -3.92 -25.03
CA GLU A 250 14.98 -5.34 -24.73
C GLU A 250 13.58 -5.84 -25.15
N LEU A 251 12.64 -4.95 -25.50
CA LEU A 251 11.24 -5.28 -25.73
C LEU A 251 10.88 -5.34 -27.21
N THR A 252 10.04 -6.31 -27.57
CA THR A 252 9.33 -6.34 -28.86
C THR A 252 8.35 -5.17 -28.99
N PRO A 253 8.00 -4.73 -30.22
CA PRO A 253 6.99 -3.69 -30.42
C PRO A 253 5.65 -4.00 -29.75
N GLU A 254 5.21 -5.25 -29.76
CA GLU A 254 3.98 -5.70 -29.10
C GLU A 254 4.06 -5.53 -27.58
N GLN A 255 5.19 -5.87 -26.96
CA GLN A 255 5.40 -5.65 -25.53
C GLN A 255 5.44 -4.17 -25.16
N GLN A 256 6.05 -3.33 -26.00
CA GLN A 256 6.07 -1.88 -25.79
C GLN A 256 4.64 -1.30 -25.88
N ALA A 257 3.83 -1.75 -26.84
CA ALA A 257 2.45 -1.33 -26.98
C ALA A 257 1.58 -1.72 -25.77
N LEU A 258 1.70 -2.97 -25.28
CA LEU A 258 0.99 -3.44 -24.09
C LEU A 258 1.40 -2.67 -22.82
N ALA A 259 2.70 -2.40 -22.66
CA ALA A 259 3.20 -1.61 -21.54
C ALA A 259 2.68 -0.16 -21.58
N MET A 260 2.61 0.43 -22.77
CA MET A 260 2.04 1.76 -23.00
C MET A 260 0.55 1.81 -22.68
N GLU A 261 -0.23 0.79 -23.09
CA GLU A 261 -1.64 0.68 -22.73
C GLU A 261 -1.84 0.63 -21.21
N LYS A 262 -1.08 -0.25 -20.52
CA LYS A 262 -1.12 -0.34 -19.06
C LYS A 262 -0.76 0.98 -18.39
N ALA A 263 0.30 1.64 -18.84
CA ALA A 263 0.72 2.92 -18.30
C ALA A 263 -0.33 4.02 -18.47
N ASN A 264 -0.94 4.09 -19.66
CA ASN A 264 -2.04 5.03 -19.92
C ASN A 264 -3.24 4.79 -19.02
N ALA A 265 -3.61 3.53 -18.77
CA ALA A 265 -4.70 3.19 -17.86
C ALA A 265 -4.41 3.65 -16.42
N ILE A 266 -3.18 3.44 -15.95
CA ILE A 266 -2.73 3.87 -14.62
C ILE A 266 -2.70 5.41 -14.54
N ALA A 267 -2.12 6.10 -15.52
CA ALA A 267 -2.09 7.56 -15.54
C ALA A 267 -3.50 8.19 -15.62
N ALA A 268 -4.42 7.57 -16.37
CA ALA A 268 -5.82 7.98 -16.40
C ALA A 268 -6.49 7.82 -15.04
N ARG A 269 -6.21 6.73 -14.32
CA ARG A 269 -6.69 6.50 -12.95
C ARG A 269 -6.16 7.58 -11.99
N PHE A 270 -4.87 7.91 -12.07
CA PHE A 270 -4.28 8.99 -11.28
C PHE A 270 -5.00 10.34 -11.51
N ARG A 271 -5.23 10.69 -12.78
CA ARG A 271 -5.97 11.90 -13.16
C ARG A 271 -7.40 11.91 -12.64
N GLN A 272 -8.08 10.76 -12.64
CA GLN A 272 -9.42 10.62 -12.04
C GLN A 272 -9.38 10.89 -10.52
N HIS A 273 -8.39 10.37 -9.80
CA HIS A 273 -8.28 10.57 -8.35
C HIS A 273 -7.91 12.02 -7.96
N THR A 274 -7.17 12.71 -8.82
CA THR A 274 -6.67 14.08 -8.55
C THR A 274 -7.52 15.19 -9.18
N GLY A 275 -8.45 14.85 -10.07
CA GLY A 275 -9.24 15.82 -10.83
C GLY A 275 -8.43 16.60 -11.88
N ARG A 276 -7.23 16.13 -12.25
CA ARG A 276 -6.34 16.80 -13.22
C ARG A 276 -6.65 16.35 -14.65
N PRO A 277 -6.72 17.27 -15.64
CA PRO A 277 -6.79 16.89 -17.05
C PRO A 277 -5.44 16.36 -17.54
N ALA A 278 -5.43 15.64 -18.67
CA ALA A 278 -4.18 15.23 -19.32
C ALA A 278 -3.38 16.47 -19.75
N HIS A 279 -2.08 16.53 -19.45
CA HIS A 279 -1.20 17.44 -20.17
C HIS A 279 -0.95 16.87 -21.58
N GLY A 280 -1.32 17.65 -22.60
CA GLY A 280 -1.16 17.31 -24.02
C GLY A 280 0.20 17.72 -24.57
#